data_AF-A0A8T4QET9-F1
#
_entry.id   AF-A0A8T4QET9-F1
#
_cell.length_a   1.000
_cell.length_b   1.000
_cell.length_c   1.000
_cell.angle_alpha   90.00
_cell.angle_beta   90.00
_cell.angle_gamma   90.00
#
_symmetry.space_group_name_H-M   'P 1'
#
loop_
_entity.id
_entity.type
_entity.pdbx_description
1 polymer ?
#
loop_
_entity_poly.entity_id
_entity_poly.type
_entity_poly.pdbx_seq_one_letter_code
_entity_poly.pdbx_strand_id
1 'polypeptide(L)' 'MQQEDSANSLKFKVKRFLVECKRVLVITKKPDYSEFQGIVKVSGLGILLIGFIGFLVNLISNFIMGW' A
#
# COMPACT_ATOMS: atom_id res chain seq x y z
N MET A 1 1.44 -34.49 29.21
CA MET A 1 0.12 -33.95 28.81
C MET A 1 0.00 -32.44 29.13
N GLN A 2 0.99 -31.61 28.74
CA GLN A 2 0.90 -30.14 28.98
C GLN A 2 1.66 -29.24 28.00
N GLN A 3 2.39 -29.77 26.99
CA GLN A 3 3.18 -28.94 26.07
C GLN A 3 2.53 -28.72 24.69
N GLU A 4 1.53 -29.52 24.29
CA GLU A 4 0.91 -29.42 22.96
C GLU A 4 -0.20 -28.36 22.89
N ASP A 5 -0.80 -27.98 24.02
CA ASP A 5 -1.90 -27.00 24.09
C ASP A 5 -1.45 -25.54 23.87
N SER A 6 -0.23 -25.18 24.29
CA SER A 6 0.25 -23.79 24.20
C SER A 6 0.42 -23.35 22.74
N ALA A 7 1.03 -24.20 21.90
CA ALA A 7 1.20 -23.95 20.47
C ALA A 7 -0.14 -24.00 19.71
N ASN A 8 -1.08 -24.86 20.14
CA ASN A 8 -2.40 -24.94 19.53
C ASN A 8 -3.29 -23.73 19.89
N SER A 9 -3.17 -23.15 21.08
CA SER A 9 -3.94 -21.96 21.49
C SER A 9 -3.61 -20.72 20.63
N LEU A 10 -2.32 -20.52 20.31
CA LEU A 10 -1.85 -19.43 19.43
C LEU A 10 -2.21 -19.69 17.98
N LYS A 11 -1.99 -20.91 17.48
CA LYS A 11 -2.41 -21.29 16.12
C LYS A 11 -3.92 -21.15 15.94
N PHE A 12 -4.72 -21.55 16.93
CA PHE A 12 -6.18 -21.42 16.91
C PHE A 12 -6.62 -19.95 16.92
N LYS A 13 -5.99 -19.12 17.76
CA LYS A 13 -6.22 -17.66 17.78
C LYS A 13 -5.89 -17.03 16.42
N VAL A 14 -4.70 -17.23 15.88
CA VAL A 14 -4.27 -16.67 14.58
C VAL A 14 -5.16 -17.16 13.44
N LYS A 15 -5.56 -18.44 13.43
CA LYS A 15 -6.47 -18.98 12.42
C LYS A 15 -7.85 -18.31 12.49
N ARG A 16 -8.38 -18.04 13.69
CA ARG A 16 -9.59 -17.22 13.87
C ARG A 16 -9.40 -15.79 13.37
N PHE A 17 -8.30 -15.12 13.74
CA PHE A 17 -8.02 -13.76 13.28
C PHE A 17 -7.95 -13.67 11.76
N LEU A 18 -7.26 -14.61 11.09
CA LEU A 18 -7.20 -14.66 9.62
C LEU A 18 -8.57 -14.88 8.99
N VAL A 19 -9.43 -15.69 9.60
CA VAL A 19 -10.81 -15.91 9.11
C VAL A 19 -11.67 -14.65 9.25
N GLU A 20 -11.56 -13.92 10.36
CA GLU A 20 -12.27 -12.66 10.55
C GLU A 20 -11.73 -11.56 9.61
N CYS A 21 -10.40 -11.44 9.45
CA CYS A 21 -9.80 -10.53 8.47
C CYS A 21 -10.28 -10.84 7.04
N LYS A 22 -10.39 -12.11 6.67
CA LYS A 22 -10.92 -12.52 5.36
C LYS A 22 -12.36 -12.06 5.14
N ARG A 23 -13.22 -12.12 6.17
CA ARG A 23 -14.61 -11.62 6.07
C ARG A 23 -14.64 -10.12 5.79
N VAL A 24 -13.81 -9.34 6.48
CA VAL A 24 -13.72 -7.89 6.27
C VAL A 24 -13.23 -7.55 4.86
N LEU A 25 -12.21 -8.26 4.35
CA LEU A 25 -11.69 -8.07 2.98
C LEU A 25 -12.71 -8.45 1.89
N VAL A 26 -13.66 -9.33 2.19
CA VAL A 26 -14.76 -9.66 1.26
C VAL A 26 -15.88 -8.61 1.31
N ILE A 27 -16.08 -7.96 2.46
CA ILE A 27 -17.06 -6.87 2.64
C ILE A 27 -16.56 -5.56 2.00
N THR A 28 -15.24 -5.35 1.92
CA THR A 28 -14.70 -4.20 1.19
C THR A 28 -15.03 -4.30 -0.30
N LYS A 29 -15.62 -3.23 -0.85
CA LYS A 29 -15.95 -3.15 -2.27
C LYS A 29 -14.67 -3.23 -3.10
N LYS A 30 -14.52 -4.29 -3.89
CA LYS A 30 -13.43 -4.40 -4.86
C LYS A 30 -13.58 -3.24 -5.86
N PRO A 31 -12.55 -2.40 -6.05
CA PRO A 31 -12.64 -1.26 -6.96
C PRO A 31 -12.95 -1.76 -8.37
N ASP A 32 -13.87 -1.08 -9.04
CA ASP A 32 -14.14 -1.34 -10.45
C ASP A 32 -12.96 -0.84 -11.31
N TYR A 33 -12.78 -1.43 -12.48
CA TYR A 33 -11.69 -1.03 -13.39
C TYR A 33 -11.78 0.45 -13.79
N SER A 34 -12.99 0.99 -13.90
CA SER A 34 -13.22 2.41 -14.21
C SER A 34 -12.76 3.34 -13.09
N GLU A 35 -13.10 3.02 -11.84
CA GLU A 35 -12.69 3.77 -10.63
C GLU A 35 -11.18 3.72 -10.46
N PHE A 36 -10.58 2.54 -10.65
CA PHE A 36 -9.13 2.36 -10.55
C PHE A 36 -8.39 3.23 -11.57
N GLN A 37 -8.83 3.24 -12.83
CA GLN A 37 -8.23 4.10 -13.85
C GLN A 37 -8.37 5.58 -13.54
N GLY A 38 -9.48 6.02 -12.95
CA GLY A 38 -9.65 7.40 -12.48
C GLY A 38 -8.61 7.76 -11.41
N ILE A 39 -8.46 6.93 -10.38
CA ILE A 39 -7.50 7.14 -9.29
C ILE A 39 -6.06 7.15 -9.82
N VAL A 40 -5.71 6.21 -10.70
CA VAL A 40 -4.36 6.11 -11.27
C VAL A 40 -4.04 7.31 -12.14
N LYS A 41 -4.98 7.80 -12.95
CA LYS A 41 -4.77 9.00 -13.78
C LYS A 41 -4.53 10.24 -12.93
N VAL A 42 -5.36 10.47 -11.92
CA VAL A 42 -5.24 11.65 -11.05
C VAL A 42 -3.98 11.58 -10.18
N SER A 43 -3.73 10.42 -9.54
CA SER A 43 -2.53 10.21 -8.72
C SER A 43 -1.26 10.28 -9.57
N GLY A 44 -1.28 9.68 -10.76
CA GLY A 44 -0.16 9.72 -11.70
C GLY A 44 0.16 11.13 -12.16
N LEU A 45 -0.85 11.96 -12.42
CA LEU A 45 -0.67 13.37 -12.77
C LEU A 45 -0.02 14.15 -11.62
N GLY A 46 -0.46 13.92 -10.38
CA GLY A 46 0.10 14.56 -9.19
C GLY A 46 1.57 14.18 -8.94
N ILE A 47 1.89 12.88 -9.02
CA ILE A 47 3.26 12.38 -8.87
C ILE A 47 4.17 12.94 -9.97
N LEU A 48 3.67 12.99 -11.21
CA LEU A 48 4.42 13.57 -12.33
C LEU A 48 4.71 15.05 -12.09
N LEU A 49 3.71 15.84 -11.69
CA LEU A 49 3.89 17.27 -11.42
C LEU A 49 4.89 17.52 -10.29
N ILE A 50 4.71 16.87 -9.14
CA ILE A 50 5.58 17.05 -7.98
C ILE A 50 7.00 16.55 -8.29
N GLY A 51 7.11 15.39 -8.93
CA GLY A 51 8.38 14.82 -9.37
C GLY A 51 9.09 15.71 -10.39
N PHE A 52 8.34 16.32 -11.32
CA PHE A 52 8.89 17.25 -12.30
C PHE A 52 9.38 18.55 -11.66
N ILE A 53 8.63 19.11 -10.71
CA ILE A 53 9.06 20.29 -9.95
C ILE A 53 10.34 19.99 -9.17
N GLY A 54 10.39 18.87 -8.44
CA GLY A 54 11.59 18.44 -7.73
C GLY A 54 12.76 18.17 -8.66
N PHE A 55 12.50 17.57 -9.83
CA PHE A 55 13.50 17.33 -10.87
C PHE A 55 14.07 18.63 -11.41
N LEU A 56 13.24 19.62 -11.72
CA LEU A 56 13.69 20.93 -12.19
C LEU A 56 14.54 21.66 -11.16
N VAL A 57 14.14 21.64 -9.88
CA VAL A 57 14.93 22.22 -8.80
C VAL A 57 16.29 21.53 -8.70
N ASN A 58 16.31 20.20 -8.74
CA ASN A 58 17.57 19.45 -8.70
C ASN A 58 18.42 19.71 -9.95
N LEU A 59 17.83 19.78 -11.14
CA LEU A 59 18.53 20.08 -12.39
C LEU A 59 19.23 21.45 -12.33
N ILE A 60 18.49 22.48 -11.88
CA ILE A 60 19.01 23.83 -11.72
C ILE A 60 20.09 23.87 -10.62
N SER A 61 19.86 23.18 -9.50
CA SER A 61 20.84 23.09 -8.42
C SER A 61 22.13 22.41 -8.87
N ASN A 62 22.07 21.30 -9.61
CA ASN A 62 23.25 20.62 -10.14
C ASN A 62 23.96 21.49 -11.19
N PHE A 63 23.22 22.20 -12.04
CA PHE A 63 23.82 23.05 -13.06
C PHE A 63 24.52 24.28 -12.47
N ILE A 64 23.95 24.90 -11.43
CA ILE A 64 24.55 26.04 -10.72
C ILE A 64 25.69 25.58 -9.82
N MET A 65 25.53 24.45 -9.13
CA MET A 65 26.59 23.87 -8.30
C MET A 65 27.77 23.39 -9.14
N GLY A 66 27.55 23.11 -10.43
CA GLY A 66 28.58 23.13 -11.47
C GLY A 66 29.61 22.01 -11.40
N TRP A 67 29.53 21.10 -10.42
CA TRP A 67 30.18 19.79 -10.35
C TRP A 67 29.57 18.97 -9.21
#